data_AF-A0A0B5AXZ8-F1
#
_entry.id   AF-A0A0B5AXZ8-F1
#
_cell.length_a   1.000
_cell.length_b   1.000
_cell.length_c   1.000
_cell.angle_alpha   90.00
_cell.angle_beta   90.00
_cell.angle_gamma   90.00
#
_symmetry.space_group_name_H-M   'P 1'
#
loop_
_entity.id
_entity.type
_entity.pdbx_description
1 polymer ?
#
loop_
_entity_poly.entity_id
_entity_poly.type
_entity_poly.pdbx_seq_one_letter_code
_entity_poly.pdbx_strand_id
1 'polypeptide(L)' 'MNEVELFIAEKRDELEECFDTEEVEAICEAVREKFGVQCMCIYVGGFDSTGLDINCYAVGYIGTDGVLGMVDFESRSY' A
#
# COMPACT_ATOMS: atom_id res chain seq x y z
N MET A 1 -15.85 -6.61 -3.08
CA MET A 1 -14.56 -5.90 -3.02
C MET A 1 -14.88 -4.44 -3.17
N ASN A 2 -14.44 -3.60 -2.22
CA ASN A 2 -14.74 -2.18 -2.19
C ASN A 2 -14.03 -1.48 -3.37
N GLU A 3 -14.59 -0.41 -3.94
CA GLU A 3 -13.94 0.35 -5.02
C GLU A 3 -12.60 0.98 -4.60
N VAL A 4 -12.45 1.33 -3.32
CA VAL A 4 -11.20 1.83 -2.74
C VAL A 4 -10.14 0.73 -2.75
N GLU A 5 -10.51 -0.48 -2.34
CA GLU A 5 -9.63 -1.66 -2.32
C GLU A 5 -9.18 -2.06 -3.72
N LEU A 6 -10.12 -2.03 -4.69
CA LEU A 6 -9.83 -2.24 -6.11
C LEU A 6 -8.81 -1.23 -6.62
N PHE A 7 -8.98 0.04 -6.31
CA PHE A 7 -8.05 1.08 -6.75
C PHE A 7 -6.66 0.95 -6.10
N ILE A 8 -6.60 0.58 -4.81
CA ILE A 8 -5.33 0.30 -4.14
C ILE A 8 -4.62 -0.88 -4.81
N ALA A 9 -5.34 -1.95 -5.16
CA ALA A 9 -4.79 -3.10 -5.86
C ALA A 9 -4.28 -2.73 -7.27
N GLU A 10 -5.05 -1.96 -8.05
CA GLU A 10 -4.61 -1.45 -9.36
C GLU A 10 -3.32 -0.62 -9.24
N LYS A 11 -3.23 0.24 -8.22
CA LYS A 11 -2.01 1.05 -7.98
C LYS A 11 -0.84 0.24 -7.48
N ARG A 12 -1.08 -0.82 -6.71
CA ARG A 12 -0.04 -1.77 -6.30
C ARG A 12 0.59 -2.45 -7.51
N ASP A 13 -0.23 -2.87 -8.48
CA ASP A 13 0.25 -3.55 -9.68
C ASP A 13 1.07 -2.64 -10.61
N GLU A 14 1.01 -1.31 -10.41
CA GLU A 14 1.84 -0.32 -11.10
C GLU A 14 3.23 -0.12 -10.44
N LEU A 15 3.42 -0.58 -9.19
CA LEU A 15 4.71 -0.48 -8.51
C LEU A 15 5.74 -1.47 -9.09
N GLU A 16 7.00 -1.07 -9.12
CA GLU A 16 8.10 -2.00 -9.38
C GLU A 16 8.21 -3.03 -8.24
N GLU A 17 8.98 -4.12 -8.40
CA GLU A 17 9.16 -5.08 -7.30
C GLU A 17 9.89 -4.46 -6.10
N CYS A 18 10.77 -3.48 -6.36
CA CYS A 18 11.52 -2.74 -5.37
C CYS A 18 10.97 -1.32 -5.28
N PHE A 19 10.20 -1.05 -4.22
CA PHE A 19 9.67 0.26 -3.90
C PHE A 19 9.95 0.65 -2.44
N ASP A 20 9.83 1.93 -2.14
CA ASP A 20 9.99 2.46 -0.79
C ASP A 20 8.67 2.97 -0.17
N THR A 21 8.77 3.53 1.03
CA THR A 21 7.62 4.06 1.77
C THR A 21 6.93 5.21 1.03
N GLU A 22 7.68 6.06 0.32
CA GLU A 22 7.14 7.25 -0.35
C GLU A 22 6.21 6.84 -1.50
N GLU A 23 6.54 5.77 -2.21
CA GLU A 23 5.70 5.21 -3.26
C GLU A 23 4.38 4.64 -2.72
N VAL A 24 4.41 3.97 -1.56
CA VAL A 24 3.17 3.50 -0.89
C VAL A 24 2.36 4.68 -0.33
N GLU A 25 3.02 5.73 0.17
CA GLU A 25 2.36 6.96 0.61
C GLU A 25 1.66 7.69 -0.54
N ALA A 26 2.27 7.70 -1.74
CA ALA A 26 1.67 8.26 -2.94
C ALA A 26 0.38 7.52 -3.35
N ILE A 27 0.31 6.20 -3.17
CA ILE A 27 -0.93 5.43 -3.38
C ILE A 27 -2.00 5.89 -2.38
N CYS A 28 -1.64 6.04 -1.11
CA CYS A 28 -2.57 6.52 -0.09
C CYS A 28 -3.07 7.94 -0.39
N GLU A 29 -2.21 8.82 -0.92
CA GLU A 29 -2.59 10.15 -1.37
C GLU A 29 -3.57 10.10 -2.54
N ALA A 30 -3.29 9.31 -3.57
CA ALA A 30 -4.19 9.13 -4.70
C ALA A 30 -5.58 8.62 -4.27
N VAL A 31 -5.65 7.73 -3.27
CA VAL A 31 -6.92 7.28 -2.68
C VAL A 31 -7.66 8.44 -2.01
N ARG A 32 -6.95 9.23 -1.17
CA ARG A 32 -7.54 10.39 -0.48
C ARG A 32 -8.07 11.43 -1.47
N GLU A 33 -7.32 11.72 -2.53
CA GLU A 33 -7.72 12.67 -3.58
C GLU A 33 -8.93 12.17 -4.40
N LYS A 34 -8.91 10.89 -4.79
CA LYS A 34 -9.95 10.31 -5.66
C LYS A 34 -11.27 10.08 -4.94
N PHE A 35 -11.24 9.56 -3.71
CA PHE A 35 -12.44 9.12 -3.00
C PHE A 35 -12.83 10.01 -1.80
N GLY A 36 -11.94 10.91 -1.37
CA GLY A 36 -12.19 11.76 -0.19
C GLY A 36 -12.25 10.99 1.14
N VAL A 37 -11.73 9.75 1.17
CA VAL A 37 -11.72 8.87 2.35
C VAL A 37 -10.35 8.85 3.02
N GLN A 38 -10.30 8.46 4.29
CA GLN A 38 -9.02 8.25 4.98
C GLN A 38 -8.31 7.01 4.44
N CYS A 39 -7.02 7.15 4.14
CA CYS A 39 -6.13 6.08 3.74
C CYS A 39 -4.73 6.39 4.26
N MET A 40 -4.06 5.41 4.84
CA MET A 40 -2.71 5.55 5.41
C MET A 40 -1.92 4.27 5.26
N CYS A 41 -0.60 4.40 5.14
CA CYS A 41 0.31 3.28 5.17
C CYS A 41 1.25 3.35 6.38
N ILE A 42 1.76 2.20 6.79
CA ILE A 42 2.80 2.09 7.79
C ILE A 42 3.78 0.98 7.40
N TYR A 43 5.07 1.23 7.61
CA TYR A 43 6.09 0.20 7.55
C TYR A 43 5.95 -0.74 8.75
N VAL A 44 5.80 -2.04 8.50
CA VAL A 44 5.56 -3.05 9.54
C VAL A 44 6.80 -3.91 9.84
N GLY A 45 7.92 -3.62 9.18
CA GLY A 45 9.17 -4.36 9.33
C GLY A 45 9.61 -5.00 8.02
N GLY A 46 10.67 -5.78 8.11
CA GLY A 46 11.30 -6.37 6.95
C GLY A 46 12.26 -7.49 7.32
N PHE A 47 12.87 -8.07 6.29
CA PHE A 47 13.89 -9.10 6.41
C PHE A 47 15.06 -8.73 5.51
N ASP A 48 16.21 -8.47 6.12
CA ASP A 48 17.46 -8.15 5.43
C ASP A 48 18.45 -9.31 5.57
N SER A 49 18.92 -9.83 4.43
CA SER A 49 19.91 -10.89 4.32
C SER A 49 20.81 -10.70 3.10
N THR A 50 21.94 -11.41 3.06
CA THR A 50 22.85 -11.32 1.91
C THR A 50 22.18 -11.80 0.61
N GLY A 51 21.85 -10.84 -0.27
CA GLY A 51 21.23 -11.07 -1.57
C GLY A 51 19.69 -11.07 -1.59
N LEU A 52 19.06 -10.65 -0.49
CA LEU A 52 17.61 -10.46 -0.42
C LEU A 52 17.25 -9.51 0.73
N ASP A 53 16.62 -8.39 0.38
CA ASP A 53 15.97 -7.48 1.32
C ASP A 53 14.47 -7.38 1.00
N ILE A 54 13.64 -7.54 2.03
CA ILE A 54 12.18 -7.50 1.96
C ILE A 54 11.68 -6.42 2.91
N ASN A 55 10.89 -5.48 2.39
CA ASN A 55 10.19 -4.47 3.18
C ASN A 55 8.68 -4.69 3.11
N CYS A 56 8.02 -4.76 4.27
CA CYS A 56 6.60 -5.00 4.38
C CYS A 56 5.87 -3.74 4.86
N TYR A 57 4.72 -3.47 4.25
CA TYR A 57 3.88 -2.33 4.58
C TYR A 57 2.42 -2.77 4.77
N ALA A 58 1.69 -2.07 5.64
CA ALA A 58 0.26 -2.22 5.79
C ALA A 58 -0.44 -0.91 5.39
N VAL A 59 -1.44 -1.01 4.52
CA VAL A 59 -2.27 0.10 4.05
C VAL A 59 -3.67 -0.07 4.62
N GLY A 60 -4.07 0.84 5.51
CA GLY A 60 -5.43 0.90 6.07
C GLY A 60 -6.26 2.00 5.41
N TYR A 61 -7.53 1.71 5.12
CA TYR A 61 -8.44 2.66 4.47
C TYR A 61 -9.87 2.58 5.01
N ILE A 62 -10.62 3.68 4.86
CA ILE A 62 -12.07 3.70 5.03
C ILE A 62 -12.71 3.57 3.65
N GLY A 63 -13.53 2.55 3.46
CA GLY A 63 -14.31 2.36 2.24
C GLY A 63 -15.38 3.44 2.05
N THR A 64 -15.87 3.62 0.82
CA THR A 64 -16.98 4.56 0.53
C THR A 64 -18.31 4.13 1.17
N ASP A 65 -18.42 2.87 1.58
CA ASP A 65 -19.49 2.30 2.41
C ASP A 65 -19.28 2.54 3.92
N GLY A 66 -18.19 3.18 4.33
CA GLY A 66 -17.83 3.44 5.72
C GLY A 66 -17.17 2.26 6.44
N VAL A 67 -16.84 1.18 5.72
CA VAL A 67 -16.20 0.00 6.32
C VAL A 67 -14.68 0.18 6.35
N LEU A 68 -14.07 -0.16 7.49
CA LEU A 68 -12.61 -0.18 7.60
C LEU A 68 -12.04 -1.41 6.88
N GLY A 69 -11.04 -1.20 6.03
CA GLY A 69 -10.30 -2.24 5.33
C GLY A 69 -8.80 -2.08 5.48
N MET A 70 -8.06 -3.14 5.15
CA MET A 70 -6.59 -3.16 5.19
C MET A 70 -6.04 -4.11 4.13
N VAL A 71 -4.92 -3.75 3.53
CA VAL A 71 -4.16 -4.58 2.58
C VAL A 71 -2.66 -4.49 2.87
N ASP A 72 -1.92 -5.56 2.59
CA ASP A 72 -0.47 -5.64 2.76
C ASP A 72 0.28 -5.47 1.43
N PHE A 73 1.47 -4.89 1.53
CA PHE A 73 2.39 -4.61 0.42
C PHE A 73 3.77 -5.18 0.77
N GLU A 74 4.43 -5.76 -0.22
CA GLU A 74 5.76 -6.36 -0.06
C GLU A 74 6.68 -5.84 -1.17
N SER A 75 7.76 -5.19 -0.78
CA SER A 75 8.85 -4.71 -1.65
C SER A 75 10.04 -5.65 -1.51
N ARG A 76 10.64 -6.06 -2.63
CA ARG A 76 11.77 -6.99 -2.70
C ARG A 76 12.93 -6.40 -3.50
N SER A 77 14.14 -6.53 -2.99
CA SER A 77 15.39 -6.23 -3.71
C SER A 77 16.40 -7.37 -3.55
N TYR A 78 17.23 -7.60 -4.58
CA TYR A 78 18.19 -8.72 -4.69
C TYR A 78 19.62 -8.24 -4.94
#